data_AF-A0A2P6W9M6-F1
#
_entry.id   AF-A0A2P6W9M6-F1
#
_cell.length_a   1.000
_cell.length_b   1.000
_cell.length_c   1.000
_cell.angle_alpha   90.00
_cell.angle_beta   90.00
_cell.angle_gamma   90.00
#
_symmetry.space_group_name_H-M   'P 1'
#
loop_
_entity.id
_entity.type
_entity.pdbx_description
1 polymer ?
#
loop_
_entity_poly.entity_id
_entity_poly.type
_entity_poly.pdbx_seq_one_letter_code
_entity_poly.pdbx_strand_id
1 'polypeptide(L)'
;MAECSECGKQSMSFTCKYCGDKFCSEHRLPEKHDCSKMDEKIEEEKEETDSWFQKEEVKKPAPSQKKPNYRKRTWKNELKRIFSTNYTFTIIAFTSLMYLIQSALVGTSASNFFYDLL
;
A
#
# COMPACT_ATOMS: atom_id res chain seq x y z
N MET A 1 1.77 -13.57 -41.75
CA MET A 1 0.70 -13.67 -40.73
C MET A 1 0.50 -15.15 -40.41
N ALA A 2 0.30 -15.49 -39.15
CA ALA A 2 -0.08 -16.86 -38.76
C ALA A 2 -1.52 -16.84 -38.24
N GLU A 3 -2.17 -17.99 -38.34
CA GLU A 3 -3.52 -18.21 -37.84
C GLU A 3 -3.48 -18.45 -36.33
N CYS A 4 -4.47 -17.90 -35.61
CA CYS A 4 -4.62 -18.15 -34.18
C CYS A 4 -5.12 -19.57 -33.95
N SER A 5 -4.41 -20.37 -33.14
CA SER A 5 -4.83 -21.76 -32.83
C SER A 5 -6.20 -21.83 -32.13
N GLU A 6 -6.58 -20.82 -31.33
CA GLU A 6 -7.90 -20.78 -30.68
C GLU A 6 -9.06 -20.36 -31.60
N CYS A 7 -8.89 -19.31 -32.41
CA CYS A 7 -10.01 -18.63 -33.07
C CYS A 7 -9.93 -18.59 -34.60
N GLY A 8 -8.88 -19.15 -35.20
CA GLY A 8 -8.73 -19.22 -36.67
C GLY A 8 -8.49 -17.87 -37.36
N LYS A 9 -8.38 -16.77 -36.62
CA LYS A 9 -8.17 -15.44 -37.22
C LYS A 9 -6.72 -15.28 -37.66
N GLN A 10 -6.51 -14.82 -38.89
CA GLN A 10 -5.19 -14.43 -39.39
C GLN A 10 -4.86 -13.00 -38.94
N SER A 11 -4.04 -12.88 -37.89
CA SER A 11 -3.63 -11.58 -37.33
C SER A 11 -2.13 -11.55 -37.02
N MET A 12 -1.68 -10.49 -36.35
CA MET A 12 -0.37 -10.54 -35.66
C MET A 12 -0.39 -11.70 -34.67
N SER A 13 0.62 -12.58 -34.78
CA SER A 13 0.73 -13.80 -33.99
C SER A 13 1.74 -13.65 -32.87
N PHE A 14 1.35 -14.05 -31.66
CA PHE A 14 2.19 -14.12 -30.47
C PHE A 14 2.40 -15.59 -30.11
N THR A 15 3.65 -16.00 -29.89
CA THR A 15 3.98 -17.36 -29.48
C THR A 15 3.89 -17.48 -27.96
N CYS A 16 3.10 -18.42 -27.45
CA CYS A 16 3.04 -18.71 -26.01
C CYS A 16 4.35 -19.35 -25.55
N LYS A 17 4.94 -18.88 -24.45
CA LYS A 17 6.20 -19.43 -23.91
C LYS A 17 6.04 -20.81 -23.26
N TYR A 18 4.81 -21.21 -22.97
CA TYR A 18 4.49 -22.44 -22.26
C TYR A 18 4.17 -23.58 -23.25
N CYS A 19 3.11 -23.43 -24.06
CA CYS A 19 2.73 -24.44 -25.06
C CYS A 19 3.45 -24.31 -26.42
N GLY A 20 3.97 -23.13 -26.78
CA GLY A 20 4.66 -22.91 -28.06
C GLY A 20 3.75 -22.58 -29.25
N ASP A 21 2.43 -22.57 -29.06
CA ASP A 21 1.46 -22.25 -30.10
C ASP A 21 1.32 -20.74 -30.37
N LYS A 22 0.73 -20.40 -31.52
CA LYS A 22 0.57 -19.03 -32.02
C LYS A 22 -0.85 -18.52 -31.81
N PHE A 23 -0.96 -17.35 -31.18
CA PHE A 23 -2.24 -16.75 -30.80
C PHE A 23 -2.37 -15.30 -31.26
N CYS A 24 -3.59 -14.82 -31.43
CA CYS A 24 -3.86 -13.40 -31.69
C CYS A 24 -3.74 -12.56 -30.41
N SER A 25 -3.81 -11.22 -30.53
CA SER A 25 -3.74 -10.30 -29.39
C SER A 25 -4.75 -10.58 -28.28
N GLU A 26 -5.91 -11.16 -28.61
CA GLU A 26 -7.00 -11.47 -27.68
C GLU A 26 -6.70 -12.74 -26.87
N HIS A 27 -6.04 -13.72 -27.47
CA HIS A 27 -5.80 -15.06 -26.89
C HIS A 27 -4.34 -15.30 -26.48
N ARG A 28 -3.46 -14.29 -26.53
CA ARG A 28 -2.04 -14.45 -26.17
C ARG A 28 -1.78 -14.82 -24.70
N LEU A 29 -2.73 -14.53 -23.80
CA LEU A 29 -2.60 -14.88 -22.38
C LEU A 29 -2.98 -16.35 -22.18
N PRO A 30 -2.22 -17.13 -21.38
CA PRO A 30 -2.49 -18.56 -21.22
C PRO A 30 -3.84 -18.88 -20.56
N GLU A 31 -4.44 -17.95 -19.80
CA GLU A 31 -5.82 -18.07 -19.27
C GLU A 31 -6.89 -18.03 -20.35
N LYS A 32 -6.55 -17.54 -21.55
CA LYS A 32 -7.49 -17.31 -22.65
C LYS A 32 -7.38 -18.33 -23.79
N HIS A 33 -6.51 -19.33 -23.68
CA HIS A 33 -6.31 -20.36 -24.69
C HIS A 33 -6.09 -21.76 -24.10
N ASP A 34 -6.61 -22.00 -22.89
CA ASP A 34 -6.52 -23.29 -22.19
C ASP A 34 -5.12 -23.92 -22.24
N CYS A 35 -4.13 -23.15 -21.77
CA CYS A 35 -2.73 -23.52 -21.97
C CYS A 35 -2.35 -24.77 -21.16
N SER A 36 -2.03 -25.86 -21.88
CA SER A 36 -1.71 -27.19 -21.34
C SER A 36 -0.61 -27.22 -20.27
N LYS A 37 0.30 -26.24 -20.26
CA LYS A 37 1.42 -26.17 -19.32
C LYS A 37 1.22 -25.18 -18.17
N MET A 38 0.00 -24.68 -17.94
CA MET A 38 -0.29 -23.86 -16.75
C MET A 38 -0.21 -24.67 -15.46
N ASP A 39 -0.58 -25.94 -15.49
CA ASP A 39 -0.69 -26.78 -14.29
C ASP A 39 0.58 -27.60 -13.96
N GLU A 40 1.58 -27.65 -14.86
CA GLU A 40 2.72 -28.58 -14.71
C GLU A 40 3.92 -28.02 -13.92
N LYS A 41 3.97 -26.73 -13.58
CA LYS A 41 5.13 -26.14 -12.87
C LYS A 41 4.93 -26.00 -11.35
N ILE A 42 4.75 -27.11 -10.65
CA ILE A 42 4.88 -27.13 -9.17
C ILE A 42 5.99 -28.06 -8.67
N GLU A 43 6.50 -29.00 -9.49
CA GLU A 43 7.28 -30.12 -8.92
C GLU A 43 8.78 -30.13 -9.22
N GLU A 44 9.28 -29.57 -10.33
CA GLU A 44 10.67 -29.89 -10.75
C GLU A 44 11.70 -28.74 -10.72
N GLU A 45 11.33 -27.49 -10.44
CA GLU A 45 12.28 -26.35 -10.45
C GLU A 45 12.70 -25.88 -9.04
N LYS A 46 12.71 -26.79 -8.05
CA LYS A 46 13.08 -26.45 -6.66
C LYS A 46 14.52 -26.78 -6.26
N GLU A 47 15.31 -27.43 -7.11
CA GLU A 47 16.61 -27.98 -6.66
C GLU A 47 17.86 -27.16 -7.02
N GLU A 48 17.81 -26.16 -7.91
CA GLU A 48 19.07 -25.51 -8.35
C GLU A 48 19.13 -23.96 -8.29
N THR A 49 18.09 -23.25 -7.84
CA THR A 49 18.11 -21.77 -7.82
C THR A 49 18.25 -21.11 -6.45
N ASP A 50 18.19 -21.87 -5.35
CA ASP A 50 18.16 -21.27 -4.00
C ASP A 50 19.39 -21.58 -3.14
N SER A 51 20.59 -21.73 -3.73
CA SER A 51 21.82 -21.75 -2.92
C SER A 51 22.11 -20.40 -2.24
N TRP A 52 21.33 -19.35 -2.54
CA TRP A 52 21.36 -18.05 -1.84
C TRP A 52 20.39 -17.99 -0.65
N PHE A 53 19.29 -18.75 -0.66
CA PHE A 53 18.40 -18.84 0.49
C PHE A 53 18.84 -20.02 1.34
N GLN A 54 19.74 -19.77 2.29
CA GLN A 54 19.93 -20.70 3.41
C GLN A 54 18.55 -20.92 4.04
N LYS A 55 18.02 -22.12 3.83
CA LYS A 55 16.81 -22.60 4.48
C LYS A 55 17.15 -22.80 5.94
N GLU A 56 17.19 -21.70 6.68
CA GLU A 56 17.10 -21.78 8.12
C GLU A 56 15.78 -22.50 8.41
N GLU A 57 15.90 -23.73 8.92
CA GLU A 57 14.77 -24.44 9.49
C GLU A 57 14.27 -23.60 10.67
N VAL A 58 13.34 -22.70 10.38
CA VAL A 58 12.64 -21.94 11.40
C VAL A 58 11.88 -22.97 12.22
N LYS A 59 12.49 -23.38 13.35
CA LYS A 59 11.78 -24.05 14.43
C LYS A 59 10.61 -23.14 14.76
N LYS A 60 9.40 -23.52 14.31
CA LYS A 60 8.19 -22.77 14.62
C LYS A 60 8.19 -22.62 16.15
N PRO A 61 8.35 -21.40 16.69
CA PRO A 61 8.33 -21.25 18.13
C PRO A 61 6.97 -21.77 18.60
N ALA A 62 6.99 -22.60 19.63
CA ALA A 62 5.78 -23.11 20.28
C ALA A 62 4.78 -21.95 20.45
N PRO A 63 3.46 -22.17 20.24
CA PRO A 63 2.47 -21.09 20.23
C PRO A 63 2.63 -20.25 21.49
N SER A 64 3.17 -19.05 21.32
CA SER A 64 3.53 -18.22 22.45
C SER A 64 2.25 -17.79 23.13
N GLN A 65 2.05 -18.21 24.37
CA GLN A 65 0.97 -17.76 25.25
C GLN A 65 1.20 -16.29 25.67
N LYS A 66 1.46 -15.38 24.74
CA LYS A 66 1.52 -13.96 25.03
C LYS A 66 0.08 -13.45 25.04
N LYS A 67 -0.54 -13.45 26.22
CA LYS A 67 -1.80 -12.75 26.46
C LYS A 67 -1.63 -11.30 25.97
N PRO A 68 -2.49 -10.79 25.07
CA PRO A 68 -2.38 -9.41 24.63
C PRO A 68 -2.52 -8.51 25.84
N ASN A 69 -1.46 -7.74 26.14
CA ASN A 69 -1.48 -6.79 27.22
C ASN A 69 -2.41 -5.64 26.80
N TYR A 70 -3.68 -5.71 27.21
CA TYR A 70 -4.65 -4.65 27.00
C TYR A 70 -4.28 -3.44 27.87
N ARG A 71 -3.31 -2.68 27.40
CA ARG A 71 -2.91 -1.41 27.99
C ARG A 71 -4.10 -0.47 27.83
N LYS A 72 -4.82 -0.18 28.92
CA LYS A 72 -5.92 0.79 28.97
C LYS A 72 -5.48 2.06 28.23
N ARG A 73 -6.05 2.28 27.04
CA ARG A 73 -5.83 3.50 26.26
C ARG A 73 -6.46 4.64 27.03
N THR A 74 -5.62 5.48 27.62
CA THR A 74 -6.05 6.74 28.21
C THR A 74 -6.02 7.79 27.12
N TRP A 75 -7.11 8.56 26.99
CA TRP A 75 -7.29 9.54 25.90
C TRP A 75 -6.13 10.54 25.79
N LYS A 76 -5.52 10.93 26.91
CA LYS A 76 -4.32 11.78 26.94
C LYS A 76 -3.13 11.17 26.19
N ASN A 77 -2.92 9.86 26.31
CA ASN A 77 -1.84 9.15 25.64
C ASN A 77 -2.11 8.98 24.13
N GLU A 78 -3.39 8.89 23.76
CA GLU A 78 -3.82 8.82 22.37
C GLU A 78 -3.70 10.17 21.68
N LEU A 79 -4.12 11.25 22.36
CA LEU A 79 -3.95 12.62 21.90
C LEU A 79 -2.47 12.98 21.74
N LYS A 80 -1.63 12.63 22.72
CA LYS A 80 -0.17 12.83 22.65
C LYS A 80 0.44 12.13 21.44
N ARG A 81 -0.03 10.93 21.08
CA ARG A 81 0.44 10.17 19.93
C ARG A 81 0.02 10.80 18.60
N ILE A 82 -1.21 11.31 18.51
CA ILE A 82 -1.70 12.01 17.31
C ILE A 82 -0.86 13.28 17.06
N PHE A 83 -0.56 14.05 18.10
CA PHE A 83 0.27 15.26 17.99
C PHE A 83 1.77 14.98 17.81
N SER A 84 2.29 13.83 18.28
CA SER A 84 3.74 13.53 18.20
C SER A 84 4.16 12.77 16.95
N THR A 85 3.23 12.17 16.21
CA THR A 85 3.57 11.34 15.04
C THR A 85 3.61 12.17 13.75
N ASN A 86 2.89 13.30 13.71
CA ASN A 86 2.73 14.11 12.51
C ASN A 86 2.90 15.61 12.82
N TYR A 87 3.94 16.23 12.24
CA TYR A 87 4.23 17.67 12.36
C TYR A 87 3.16 18.57 11.72
N THR A 88 2.30 18.04 10.87
CA THR A 88 1.18 18.80 10.28
C THR A 88 0.20 19.28 11.34
N PHE A 89 -0.12 18.43 12.33
CA PHE A 89 -1.03 18.81 13.41
C PHE A 89 -0.43 19.85 14.36
N THR A 90 0.89 19.84 14.56
CA THR A 90 1.55 20.87 15.39
C THR A 90 1.50 22.24 14.71
N ILE A 91 1.71 22.29 13.38
CA ILE A 91 1.62 23.52 12.58
C ILE A 91 0.18 24.06 12.57
N ILE A 92 -0.83 23.21 12.38
CA ILE A 92 -2.25 23.63 12.38
C ILE A 92 -2.65 24.17 13.76
N ALA A 93 -2.26 23.52 14.85
CA ALA A 93 -2.56 23.98 16.21
C ALA A 93 -1.85 25.31 16.53
N PHE A 94 -0.61 25.48 16.10
CA PHE A 94 0.14 26.71 16.31
C PHE A 94 -0.44 27.89 15.53
N THR A 95 -0.76 27.67 14.24
CA THR A 95 -1.34 28.71 13.38
C THR A 95 -2.73 29.13 13.82
N SER A 96 -3.59 28.18 14.25
CA SER A 96 -4.91 28.52 14.78
C SER A 96 -4.82 29.29 16.11
N LEU A 97 -3.90 28.90 17.01
CA LEU A 97 -3.66 29.61 18.27
C LEU A 97 -3.18 31.04 18.01
N MET A 98 -2.20 31.21 17.12
CA MET A 98 -1.70 32.54 16.74
C MET A 98 -2.81 33.43 16.16
N TYR A 99 -3.69 32.87 15.32
CA TYR A 99 -4.84 33.60 14.79
C TYR A 99 -5.83 34.05 15.88
N LEU A 100 -6.10 33.20 16.87
CA LEU A 100 -6.97 33.55 18.00
C LEU A 100 -6.34 34.63 18.91
N ILE A 101 -5.01 34.62 19.06
CA ILE A 101 -4.30 35.67 19.79
C ILE A 101 -4.39 36.99 19.02
N GLN A 102 -4.20 36.96 17.70
CA GLN A 102 -4.40 38.13 16.85
C GLN A 102 -5.83 38.65 16.93
N SER A 103 -6.85 37.79 16.89
CA SER A 103 -8.25 38.23 17.00
C SER A 103 -8.58 38.83 18.36
N ALA A 104 -8.00 38.30 19.45
CA ALA A 104 -8.15 38.87 20.78
C ALA A 104 -7.44 40.24 20.92
N LEU A 105 -6.22 40.39 20.40
CA LEU A 105 -5.46 41.63 20.47
C LEU A 105 -6.01 42.72 19.53
N VAL A 106 -6.47 42.35 18.33
CA VAL A 106 -7.11 43.28 17.40
C VAL A 106 -8.50 43.68 17.88
N GLY A 107 -9.24 42.76 18.51
CA GLY A 107 -10.52 43.07 19.16
C GLY A 107 -10.40 44.10 20.28
N THR A 108 -9.31 44.08 21.06
CA THR A 108 -9.04 45.07 22.11
C THR A 108 -8.39 46.35 21.58
N SER A 109 -7.56 46.28 20.53
CA SER A 109 -6.95 47.48 19.94
C SER A 109 -7.94 48.27 19.08
N ALA A 110 -8.88 47.61 18.38
CA ALA A 110 -9.94 48.29 17.65
C ALA A 110 -10.89 49.01 18.63
N SER A 111 -11.25 48.40 19.77
CA SER A 111 -12.03 49.14 20.78
C SER A 111 -11.27 50.37 21.30
N ASN A 112 -9.98 50.26 21.58
CA ASN A 112 -9.20 51.38 22.12
C ASN A 112 -8.95 52.50 21.08
N PHE A 113 -8.78 52.17 19.80
CA PHE A 113 -8.61 53.18 18.74
C PHE A 113 -9.90 53.99 18.47
N PHE A 114 -11.07 53.39 18.69
CA PHE A 114 -12.36 54.08 18.54
C PHE A 114 -12.72 54.98 19.73
N TYR A 115 -12.24 54.69 20.95
CA TYR A 115 -12.45 55.57 22.12
C TYR A 115 -11.46 56.75 22.19
N ASP A 116 -10.27 56.65 21.58
CA ASP A 116 -9.28 57.76 21.52
C ASP A 116 -9.59 58.81 20.43
N LEU A 117 -10.61 58.58 19.59
CA LEU A 117 -11.00 59.46 18.47
C LEU A 117 -12.36 60.15 18.69
N LEU A 118 -12.94 60.03 19.89
CA LEU A 118 -14.19 60.67 20.31
C LEU A 118 -13.96 61.55 21.55
#